data_AF-A0A8W8J623-F1
#
_entry.id   AF-A0A8W8J623-F1
#
_cell.length_a   1.000
_cell.length_b   1.000
_cell.length_c   1.000
_cell.angle_alpha   90.00
_cell.angle_beta   90.00
_cell.angle_gamma   90.00
#
_symmetry.space_group_name_H-M   'P 1'
#
loop_
_entity.id
_entity.type
_entity.pdbx_description
1 polymer ?
#
loop_
_entity_poly.entity_id
_entity_poly.type
_entity_poly.pdbx_seq_one_letter_code
_entity_poly.pdbx_strand_id
1 'polypeptide(L)'
;KIFDLNTKWYLFIAEGFITDGILQEHYASHPPKTEDVVDMFAFEVFIGGKMNEKTAKLHGLIMVLAWMVFSSVGMTIARFFKSEWSDKTILGQKVWFQVHRACMVLVLALTVVSFFIIILSAEGYRDNLEASDKKHLNSHPILGIIVLILTCINPIMTFFRCSPDDSRRKIFNWAHFGVGVSSHILAVITIIFGLQLTKSGVKIGATYVVYVYIAVFVVFEVIFEIIKMRERNQVDDTKYEMRIIEGEEKKQMSGETQKFSRIRFFLLIGQLVALGVLALAVIVYILLDIGAKGH
;
A
#
# COMPACT_ATOMS: atom_id res chain seq x y z
N LYS A 1 -40.93 -27.91 15.50
CA LYS A 1 -39.87 -28.85 15.92
C LYS A 1 -39.45 -28.47 17.34
N ILE A 2 -39.36 -29.43 18.26
CA ILE A 2 -38.87 -29.20 19.62
C ILE A 2 -37.41 -29.65 19.62
N PHE A 3 -36.51 -28.78 20.05
CA PHE A 3 -35.08 -29.09 20.16
C PHE A 3 -34.77 -29.52 21.59
N ASP A 4 -34.03 -30.60 21.75
CA ASP A 4 -33.59 -31.09 23.06
C ASP A 4 -32.37 -30.29 23.52
N LEU A 5 -32.51 -29.49 24.57
CA LEU A 5 -31.45 -28.62 25.06
C LEU A 5 -30.40 -29.35 25.91
N ASN A 6 -30.59 -30.64 26.21
CA ASN A 6 -29.61 -31.45 26.95
C ASN A 6 -28.43 -31.91 26.06
N THR A 7 -28.52 -31.69 24.75
CA THR A 7 -27.42 -31.95 23.81
C THR A 7 -26.72 -30.64 23.44
N LYS A 8 -25.46 -30.73 23.00
CA LYS A 8 -24.70 -29.55 22.59
C LYS A 8 -25.12 -29.09 21.19
N TRP A 9 -25.32 -27.79 21.02
CA TRP A 9 -25.79 -27.19 19.76
C TRP A 9 -24.86 -26.10 19.27
N TYR A 10 -24.80 -25.90 17.95
CA TYR A 10 -24.29 -24.64 17.40
C TYR A 10 -25.34 -23.54 17.61
N LEU A 11 -24.94 -22.44 18.23
CA LEU A 11 -25.82 -21.28 18.37
C LEU A 11 -25.63 -20.35 17.20
N PHE A 12 -26.73 -19.91 16.61
CA PHE A 12 -26.75 -18.86 15.59
C PHE A 12 -27.22 -17.56 16.23
N ILE A 13 -26.51 -16.48 15.95
CA ILE A 13 -26.94 -15.13 16.32
C ILE A 13 -27.41 -14.43 15.05
N ALA A 14 -28.61 -13.88 15.12
CA ALA A 14 -29.14 -12.99 14.09
C ALA A 14 -29.19 -11.57 14.67
N GLU A 15 -28.48 -10.65 14.04
CA GLU A 15 -28.53 -9.22 14.34
C GLU A 15 -28.94 -8.49 13.05
N GLY A 16 -29.87 -7.54 13.15
CA GLY A 16 -30.48 -6.92 11.98
C GLY A 16 -31.25 -5.66 12.31
N PHE A 17 -31.46 -4.85 11.27
CA PHE A 17 -32.09 -3.54 11.38
C PHE A 17 -33.61 -3.62 11.18
N ILE A 18 -34.31 -2.74 11.89
CA ILE A 18 -35.73 -2.48 11.69
C ILE A 18 -35.83 -1.19 10.88
N THR A 19 -36.47 -1.26 9.71
CA THR A 19 -36.76 -0.08 8.89
C THR A 19 -38.27 0.13 8.88
N ASP A 20 -38.72 1.32 9.28
CA ASP A 20 -40.14 1.69 9.35
C ASP A 20 -41.02 0.72 10.16
N GLY A 21 -40.47 0.17 11.24
CA GLY A 21 -41.17 -0.79 12.10
C GLY A 21 -41.29 -2.21 11.52
N ILE A 22 -40.69 -2.47 10.35
CA ILE A 22 -40.67 -3.78 9.70
C ILE A 22 -39.28 -4.40 9.84
N LEU A 23 -39.25 -5.62 10.40
CA LEU A 23 -38.05 -6.44 10.49
C LEU A 23 -37.58 -6.80 9.08
N GLN A 24 -36.34 -6.46 8.73
CA GLN A 24 -35.77 -6.79 7.42
C GLN A 24 -35.21 -8.22 7.43
N GLU A 25 -35.26 -8.92 6.30
CA GLU A 25 -34.63 -10.24 6.17
C GLU A 25 -33.10 -10.13 6.28
N HIS A 26 -32.50 -10.99 7.10
CA HIS A 26 -31.05 -11.07 7.21
C HIS A 26 -30.47 -11.75 5.96
N TYR A 27 -29.91 -10.97 5.04
CA TYR A 27 -29.18 -11.46 3.86
C TYR A 27 -27.75 -11.93 4.19
N ALA A 28 -27.56 -12.67 5.28
CA ALA A 28 -26.29 -13.31 5.57
C ALA A 28 -26.32 -14.76 5.05
N SER A 29 -25.57 -15.03 3.98
CA SER A 29 -25.39 -16.39 3.44
C SER A 29 -24.75 -17.36 4.45
N HIS A 30 -24.09 -16.83 5.48
CA HIS A 30 -23.58 -17.56 6.64
C HIS A 30 -23.93 -16.81 7.94
N PRO A 31 -25.03 -17.18 8.63
CA PRO A 31 -25.38 -16.55 9.89
C PRO A 31 -24.25 -16.78 10.92
N PRO A 32 -23.85 -15.75 11.69
CA PRO A 32 -22.84 -15.88 12.73
C PRO A 32 -23.18 -17.05 13.65
N LYS A 33 -22.29 -18.02 13.76
CA LYS A 33 -22.45 -19.18 14.64
C LYS A 33 -21.30 -19.28 15.64
N THR A 34 -21.53 -20.02 16.71
CA THR A 34 -20.44 -20.41 17.62
C THR A 34 -19.42 -21.27 16.88
N GLU A 35 -18.14 -21.07 17.17
CA GLU A 35 -17.04 -21.88 16.57
C GLU A 35 -17.18 -23.35 16.96
N ASP A 36 -17.54 -23.59 18.23
CA ASP A 36 -17.79 -24.91 18.80
C ASP A 36 -19.25 -25.08 19.25
N VAL A 37 -19.62 -26.33 19.54
CA VAL A 37 -20.93 -26.68 20.10
C VAL A 37 -21.03 -26.22 21.55
N VAL A 38 -22.12 -25.51 21.87
CA VAL A 38 -22.38 -24.92 23.18
C VAL A 38 -23.28 -25.82 24.01
N ASP A 39 -22.91 -25.95 25.29
CA ASP A 39 -23.80 -26.48 26.33
C ASP A 39 -24.70 -25.34 26.84
N MET A 40 -26.01 -25.48 26.66
CA MET A 40 -27.00 -24.45 26.99
C MET A 40 -27.14 -24.18 28.49
N PHE A 41 -26.63 -25.08 29.33
CA PHE A 41 -26.69 -24.97 30.79
C PHE A 41 -25.36 -24.51 31.41
N ALA A 42 -24.29 -24.41 30.62
CA ALA A 42 -23.01 -23.88 31.06
C ALA A 42 -22.98 -22.35 30.88
N PHE A 43 -22.57 -21.62 31.92
CA PHE A 43 -22.28 -20.18 31.78
C PHE A 43 -20.89 -20.02 31.16
N GLU A 44 -20.84 -20.03 29.84
CA GLU A 44 -19.62 -19.84 29.06
C GLU A 44 -19.82 -18.67 28.07
N VAL A 45 -18.82 -17.77 28.00
CA VAL A 45 -18.85 -16.62 27.07
C VAL A 45 -18.24 -17.06 25.75
N PHE A 46 -19.09 -17.34 24.76
CA PHE A 46 -18.67 -17.67 23.40
C PHE A 46 -18.65 -16.42 22.53
N ILE A 47 -17.52 -16.16 21.88
CA ILE A 47 -17.41 -15.16 20.82
C ILE A 47 -17.61 -15.93 19.51
N GLY A 48 -18.74 -15.72 18.84
CA GLY A 48 -19.05 -16.37 17.55
C GLY A 48 -17.96 -16.12 16.50
N GLY A 49 -17.79 -17.09 15.60
CA GLY A 49 -16.67 -17.21 14.65
C GLY A 49 -16.26 -15.89 14.02
N LYS A 50 -15.21 -15.29 14.58
CA LYS A 50 -14.58 -14.10 14.01
C LYS A 50 -13.74 -14.62 12.86
N MET A 51 -13.90 -14.08 11.64
CA MET A 51 -12.71 -13.88 10.81
C MET A 51 -11.68 -13.23 11.75
N ASN A 52 -10.56 -13.92 12.01
CA ASN A 52 -9.69 -13.56 13.12
C ASN A 52 -9.29 -12.09 12.95
N GLU A 53 -9.83 -11.20 13.79
CA GLU A 53 -9.62 -9.75 13.74
C GLU A 53 -8.13 -9.43 13.70
N LYS A 54 -7.32 -10.28 14.35
CA LYS A 54 -5.86 -10.26 14.32
C LYS A 54 -5.30 -10.47 12.91
N THR A 55 -5.90 -11.34 12.11
CA THR A 55 -5.51 -11.59 10.73
C THR A 55 -5.86 -10.43 9.80
N ALA A 56 -7.05 -9.83 9.96
CA ALA A 56 -7.42 -8.62 9.20
C ALA A 56 -6.48 -7.45 9.55
N LYS A 57 -6.16 -7.27 10.84
CA LYS A 57 -5.17 -6.29 11.30
C LYS A 57 -3.78 -6.59 10.75
N LEU A 58 -3.32 -7.84 10.82
CA LEU A 58 -2.02 -8.26 10.26
C LEU A 58 -1.95 -8.00 8.75
N HIS A 59 -3.01 -8.33 8.01
CA HIS A 59 -3.12 -8.03 6.58
C HIS A 59 -2.95 -6.52 6.33
N GLY A 60 -3.71 -5.69 7.04
CA GLY A 60 -3.62 -4.23 6.95
C GLY A 60 -2.23 -3.69 7.27
N LEU A 61 -1.59 -4.18 8.34
CA LEU A 61 -0.22 -3.80 8.72
C LEU A 61 0.79 -4.09 7.60
N ILE A 62 0.73 -5.31 7.05
CA ILE A 62 1.64 -5.71 5.97
C ILE A 62 1.38 -4.86 4.71
N MET A 63 0.12 -4.56 4.39
CA MET A 63 -0.21 -3.73 3.22
C MET A 63 0.24 -2.28 3.39
N VAL A 64 0.12 -1.70 4.58
CA VAL A 64 0.65 -0.36 4.89
C VAL A 64 2.17 -0.33 4.74
N LEU A 65 2.88 -1.30 5.28
CA LEU A 65 4.35 -1.39 5.13
C LEU A 65 4.76 -1.55 3.66
N ALA A 66 4.12 -2.45 2.93
CA ALA A 66 4.41 -2.67 1.51
C ALA A 66 4.20 -1.38 0.69
N TRP A 67 3.01 -0.78 0.79
CA TRP A 67 2.59 0.23 -0.17
C TRP A 67 2.84 1.67 0.27
N MET A 68 2.77 1.98 1.56
CA MET A 68 3.05 3.34 2.03
C MET A 68 4.54 3.59 2.26
N VAL A 69 5.32 2.54 2.56
CA VAL A 69 6.76 2.66 2.82
C VAL A 69 7.56 2.17 1.61
N PHE A 70 7.64 0.86 1.37
CA PHE A 70 8.57 0.32 0.38
C PHE A 70 8.26 0.76 -1.06
N SER A 71 6.98 0.79 -1.44
CA SER A 71 6.57 1.22 -2.78
C SER A 71 6.95 2.69 -3.04
N SER A 72 6.67 3.57 -2.09
CA SER A 72 6.96 5.01 -2.18
C SER A 72 8.46 5.28 -2.30
N VAL A 73 9.25 4.67 -1.41
CA VAL A 73 10.72 4.80 -1.44
C VAL A 73 11.29 4.26 -2.75
N GLY A 74 10.84 3.08 -3.18
CA GLY A 74 11.29 2.48 -4.43
C GLY A 74 10.96 3.33 -5.65
N MET A 75 9.79 4.00 -5.67
CA MET A 75 9.40 4.91 -6.75
C MET A 75 10.24 6.18 -6.76
N THR A 76 10.39 6.87 -5.61
CA THR A 76 11.18 8.10 -5.51
C THR A 76 12.63 7.85 -5.94
N ILE A 77 13.25 6.76 -5.46
CA ILE A 77 14.63 6.41 -5.83
C ILE A 77 14.75 6.15 -7.34
N ALA A 78 13.83 5.39 -7.91
CA ALA A 78 13.84 5.11 -9.35
C ALA A 78 13.63 6.37 -10.20
N ARG A 79 12.93 7.40 -9.71
CA ARG A 79 12.69 8.63 -10.48
C ARG A 79 13.82 9.65 -10.36
N PHE A 80 14.32 9.88 -9.15
CA PHE A 80 15.16 11.05 -8.86
C PHE A 80 16.62 10.75 -8.58
N PHE A 81 16.99 9.50 -8.35
CA PHE A 81 18.35 9.12 -7.92
C PHE A 81 19.14 8.34 -8.98
N LYS A 82 18.67 8.30 -10.23
CA LYS A 82 19.39 7.62 -11.33
C LYS A 82 20.75 8.23 -11.65
N SER A 83 20.85 9.57 -11.63
CA SER A 83 22.07 10.32 -11.94
C SER A 83 23.04 10.37 -10.76
N GLU A 84 22.51 10.46 -9.53
CA GLU A 84 23.30 10.65 -8.31
C GLU A 84 24.19 9.45 -7.95
N TRP A 85 23.74 8.25 -8.31
CA TRP A 85 24.48 7.02 -8.02
C TRP A 85 24.80 6.25 -9.30
N SER A 86 25.14 6.97 -10.37
CA SER A 86 25.64 6.35 -11.60
C SER A 86 27.03 5.74 -11.44
N ASP A 87 27.86 6.35 -10.59
CA ASP A 87 29.31 6.07 -10.51
C ASP A 87 29.63 4.99 -9.47
N LYS A 88 28.67 4.69 -8.60
CA LYS A 88 28.77 3.65 -7.58
C LYS A 88 27.96 2.44 -8.02
N THR A 89 28.57 1.27 -7.90
CA THR A 89 27.89 -0.01 -8.18
C THR A 89 27.87 -0.88 -6.92
N ILE A 90 26.75 -1.57 -6.73
CA ILE A 90 26.59 -2.63 -5.72
C ILE A 90 26.23 -3.89 -6.50
N LEU A 91 27.04 -4.95 -6.34
CA LEU A 91 26.89 -6.21 -7.08
C LEU A 91 26.86 -6.00 -8.61
N GLY A 92 27.73 -5.11 -9.13
CA GLY A 92 27.85 -4.83 -10.57
C GLY A 92 26.69 -4.05 -11.20
N GLN A 93 25.75 -3.53 -10.39
CA GLN A 93 24.63 -2.71 -10.86
C GLN A 93 24.61 -1.36 -10.14
N LYS A 94 24.05 -0.32 -10.77
CA LYS A 94 23.92 1.02 -10.17
C LYS A 94 23.15 0.96 -8.85
N VAL A 95 23.59 1.70 -7.83
CA VAL A 95 22.98 1.66 -6.47
C VAL A 95 21.48 1.91 -6.52
N TRP A 96 21.02 2.92 -7.27
CA TRP A 96 19.59 3.25 -7.36
C TRP A 96 18.76 2.07 -7.88
N PHE A 97 19.30 1.30 -8.81
CA PHE A 97 18.62 0.15 -9.41
C PHE A 97 18.50 -0.98 -8.39
N GLN A 98 19.53 -1.17 -7.56
CA GLN A 98 19.51 -2.17 -6.50
C GLN A 98 18.53 -1.82 -5.39
N VAL A 99 18.52 -0.57 -4.94
CA VAL A 99 17.60 -0.14 -3.88
C VAL A 99 16.16 -0.18 -4.38
N HIS A 100 15.89 0.31 -5.60
CA HIS A 100 14.56 0.16 -6.22
C HIS A 100 14.13 -1.30 -6.32
N ARG A 101 15.01 -2.18 -6.83
CA ARG A 101 14.74 -3.61 -6.97
C ARG A 101 14.45 -4.26 -5.62
N ALA A 102 15.25 -3.98 -4.60
CA ALA A 102 15.04 -4.50 -3.26
C ALA A 102 13.68 -4.07 -2.69
N CYS A 103 13.33 -2.78 -2.82
CA CYS A 103 12.03 -2.27 -2.39
C CYS A 103 10.88 -2.95 -3.13
N MET A 104 10.94 -3.09 -4.46
CA MET A 104 9.87 -3.70 -5.25
C MET A 104 9.73 -5.21 -5.00
N VAL A 105 10.83 -5.91 -4.72
CA VAL A 105 10.79 -7.32 -4.29
C VAL A 105 10.11 -7.45 -2.92
N LEU A 106 10.40 -6.54 -1.98
CA LEU A 106 9.71 -6.51 -0.69
C LEU A 106 8.22 -6.20 -0.85
N VAL A 107 7.84 -5.24 -1.71
CA VAL A 107 6.42 -4.95 -2.02
C VAL A 107 5.73 -6.20 -2.54
N LEU A 108 6.32 -6.89 -3.51
CA LEU A 108 5.74 -8.12 -4.07
C LEU A 108 5.59 -9.20 -3.00
N ALA A 109 6.66 -9.49 -2.25
CA ALA A 109 6.66 -10.55 -1.24
C ALA A 109 5.62 -10.28 -0.15
N LEU A 110 5.60 -9.06 0.40
CA LEU A 110 4.65 -8.65 1.43
C LEU A 110 3.20 -8.69 0.92
N THR A 111 2.96 -8.23 -0.32
CA THR A 111 1.61 -8.25 -0.93
C THR A 111 1.12 -9.69 -1.12
N VAL A 112 1.97 -10.58 -1.64
CA VAL A 112 1.63 -12.00 -1.84
C VAL A 112 1.34 -12.68 -0.50
N VAL A 113 2.22 -12.53 0.49
CA VAL A 113 2.05 -13.11 1.83
C VAL A 113 0.76 -12.61 2.47
N SER A 114 0.53 -11.30 2.46
CA SER A 114 -0.66 -10.69 3.06
C SER A 114 -1.96 -11.09 2.36
N PHE A 115 -1.93 -11.28 1.03
CA PHE A 115 -3.06 -11.79 0.26
C PHE A 115 -3.41 -13.24 0.63
N PHE A 116 -2.41 -14.12 0.72
CA PHE A 116 -2.67 -15.51 1.13
C PHE A 116 -3.12 -15.61 2.58
N ILE A 117 -2.55 -14.81 3.48
CA ILE A 117 -2.98 -14.73 4.88
C ILE A 117 -4.49 -14.43 4.97
N ILE A 118 -4.98 -13.41 4.26
CA ILE A 118 -6.39 -13.03 4.37
C ILE A 118 -7.32 -14.03 3.70
N ILE A 119 -6.95 -14.59 2.53
CA ILE A 119 -7.76 -15.58 1.81
C ILE A 119 -7.84 -16.92 2.54
N LEU A 120 -6.74 -17.39 3.14
CA LEU A 120 -6.73 -18.65 3.89
C LEU A 120 -7.42 -18.53 5.25
N SER A 121 -7.51 -17.31 5.80
CA SER A 121 -8.16 -17.07 7.09
C SER A 121 -9.66 -16.76 7.00
N ALA A 122 -10.13 -16.30 5.83
CA ALA A 122 -11.53 -16.07 5.60
C ALA A 122 -12.21 -17.39 5.24
N GLU A 123 -13.32 -17.74 5.89
CA GLU A 123 -14.15 -18.91 5.56
C GLU A 123 -14.82 -18.84 4.16
N GLY A 124 -14.29 -18.02 3.25
CA GLY A 124 -14.72 -17.87 1.87
C GLY A 124 -14.52 -16.46 1.34
N TYR A 125 -14.16 -16.35 0.06
CA TYR A 125 -14.10 -15.07 -0.68
C TYR A 125 -15.46 -14.35 -0.74
N ARG A 126 -16.57 -15.11 -0.70
CA ARG A 126 -17.94 -14.59 -0.86
C ARG A 126 -18.38 -13.71 0.30
N ASP A 127 -17.98 -14.05 1.54
CA ASP A 127 -18.33 -13.26 2.73
C ASP A 127 -17.59 -11.91 2.80
N ASN A 128 -16.56 -11.73 1.96
CA ASN A 128 -15.82 -10.48 1.84
C ASN A 128 -16.33 -9.57 0.71
N LEU A 129 -17.13 -10.11 -0.21
CA LEU A 129 -17.72 -9.35 -1.32
C LEU A 129 -18.90 -8.47 -0.86
N GLU A 130 -19.52 -8.81 0.26
CA GLU A 130 -20.63 -8.07 0.87
C GLU A 130 -20.27 -7.65 2.30
N ALA A 131 -19.04 -7.16 2.48
CA ALA A 131 -18.48 -6.83 3.78
C ALA A 131 -19.03 -5.51 4.39
N SER A 132 -19.76 -4.70 3.62
CA SER A 132 -20.33 -3.44 4.07
C SER A 132 -21.61 -3.06 3.32
N ASP A 133 -22.54 -2.40 4.03
CA ASP A 133 -23.72 -1.74 3.44
C ASP A 133 -23.33 -0.65 2.43
N LYS A 134 -22.12 -0.08 2.59
CA LYS A 134 -21.55 0.87 1.63
C LYS A 134 -20.99 0.11 0.43
N LYS A 135 -21.79 0.04 -0.64
CA LYS A 135 -21.46 -0.66 -1.90
C LYS A 135 -20.06 -0.41 -2.47
N HIS A 136 -19.48 0.79 -2.30
CA HIS A 136 -18.13 1.09 -2.80
C HIS A 136 -17.03 0.34 -2.01
N LEU A 137 -17.22 0.08 -0.71
CA LEU A 137 -16.24 -0.62 0.13
C LEU A 137 -16.14 -2.11 -0.22
N ASN A 138 -17.22 -2.69 -0.74
CA ASN A 138 -17.25 -4.04 -1.30
C ASN A 138 -16.33 -4.22 -2.51
N SER A 139 -15.82 -3.12 -3.09
CA SER A 139 -14.80 -3.18 -4.15
C SER A 139 -13.40 -3.46 -3.62
N HIS A 140 -13.14 -3.36 -2.31
CA HIS A 140 -11.82 -3.62 -1.71
C HIS A 140 -11.16 -4.94 -2.16
N PRO A 141 -11.81 -6.12 -2.04
CA PRO A 141 -11.20 -7.39 -2.46
C PRO A 141 -10.93 -7.44 -3.98
N ILE A 142 -11.79 -6.85 -4.79
CA ILE A 142 -11.63 -6.77 -6.25
C ILE A 142 -10.41 -5.90 -6.59
N LEU A 143 -10.30 -4.72 -5.98
CA LEU A 143 -9.15 -3.83 -6.16
C LEU A 143 -7.86 -4.49 -5.66
N GLY A 144 -7.90 -5.21 -4.54
CA GLY A 144 -6.76 -5.97 -4.02
C GLY A 144 -6.24 -7.02 -5.00
N ILE A 145 -7.14 -7.75 -5.67
CA ILE A 145 -6.75 -8.72 -6.73
C ILE A 145 -6.13 -7.99 -7.92
N ILE A 146 -6.72 -6.88 -8.37
CA ILE A 146 -6.17 -6.09 -9.48
C ILE A 146 -4.76 -5.60 -9.13
N VAL A 147 -4.58 -5.06 -7.92
CA VAL A 147 -3.26 -4.62 -7.42
C VAL A 147 -2.27 -5.78 -7.40
N LEU A 148 -2.66 -6.96 -6.89
CA LEU A 148 -1.80 -8.15 -6.89
C LEU A 148 -1.37 -8.54 -8.31
N ILE A 149 -2.31 -8.61 -9.25
CA ILE A 149 -2.04 -8.94 -10.66
C ILE A 149 -1.04 -7.95 -11.26
N LEU A 150 -1.30 -6.64 -11.12
CA LEU A 150 -0.41 -5.61 -11.66
C LEU A 150 0.99 -5.67 -11.01
N THR A 151 1.05 -5.98 -9.70
CA THR A 151 2.30 -6.15 -8.96
C THR A 151 3.12 -7.35 -9.46
N CYS A 152 2.47 -8.42 -9.90
CA CYS A 152 3.12 -9.58 -10.52
C CYS A 152 3.52 -9.33 -11.99
N ILE A 153 2.68 -8.63 -12.76
CA ILE A 153 2.98 -8.30 -14.16
C ILE A 153 4.25 -7.45 -14.27
N ASN A 154 4.46 -6.52 -13.34
CA ASN A 154 5.57 -5.57 -13.41
C ASN A 154 6.99 -6.22 -13.41
N PRO A 155 7.33 -7.14 -12.51
CA PRO A 155 8.60 -7.89 -12.55
C PRO A 155 8.66 -8.87 -13.73
N ILE A 156 7.53 -9.47 -14.15
CA ILE A 156 7.50 -10.35 -15.34
C ILE A 156 7.88 -9.55 -16.60
N MET A 157 7.30 -8.37 -16.80
CA MET A 157 7.71 -7.47 -17.89
C MET A 157 9.19 -7.12 -17.81
N THR A 158 9.71 -6.91 -16.58
CA THR A 158 11.13 -6.60 -16.36
C THR A 158 12.05 -7.78 -16.70
N PHE A 159 11.59 -9.02 -16.51
CA PHE A 159 12.32 -10.22 -16.92
C PHE A 159 12.48 -10.28 -18.44
N PHE A 160 11.45 -9.90 -19.19
CA PHE A 160 11.46 -9.82 -20.65
C PHE A 160 11.99 -8.48 -21.21
N ARG A 161 12.64 -7.65 -20.39
CA ARG A 161 13.12 -6.33 -20.82
C ARG A 161 14.16 -6.46 -21.93
N CYS A 162 14.10 -5.56 -22.92
CA CYS A 162 15.11 -5.46 -23.97
C CYS A 162 16.41 -4.78 -23.49
N SER A 163 17.47 -4.91 -24.32
CA SER A 163 18.77 -4.27 -24.12
C SER A 163 18.63 -2.74 -23.92
N PRO A 164 19.50 -2.07 -23.14
CA PRO A 164 19.46 -0.62 -22.96
C PRO A 164 19.47 0.19 -24.27
N ASP A 165 20.12 -0.32 -25.31
CA ASP A 165 20.30 0.37 -26.60
C ASP A 165 19.19 0.04 -27.63
N ASP A 166 18.23 -0.80 -27.28
CA ASP A 166 17.13 -1.21 -28.17
C ASP A 166 16.06 -0.11 -28.27
N SER A 167 15.54 0.17 -29.47
CA SER A 167 14.48 1.17 -29.70
C SER A 167 13.19 0.88 -28.90
N ARG A 168 12.90 -0.42 -28.66
CA ARG A 168 11.76 -0.89 -27.86
C ARG A 168 11.91 -0.56 -26.37
N ARG A 169 13.10 -0.12 -25.92
CA ARG A 169 13.35 0.25 -24.53
C ARG A 169 12.45 1.38 -24.06
N LYS A 170 12.08 2.29 -24.95
CA LYS A 170 11.12 3.38 -24.65
C LYS A 170 9.73 2.84 -24.30
N ILE A 171 9.24 1.86 -25.07
CA ILE A 171 7.95 1.20 -24.83
C ILE A 171 7.99 0.46 -23.49
N PHE A 172 9.04 -0.32 -23.25
CA PHE A 172 9.23 -1.01 -21.97
C PHE A 172 9.23 -0.03 -20.80
N ASN A 173 10.00 1.06 -20.87
CA ASN A 173 10.09 2.05 -19.79
C ASN A 173 8.73 2.69 -19.49
N TRP A 174 7.95 3.03 -20.52
CA TRP A 174 6.60 3.60 -20.36
C TRP A 174 5.61 2.59 -19.78
N ALA A 175 5.61 1.36 -20.28
CA ALA A 175 4.74 0.30 -19.76
C ALA A 175 5.08 -0.05 -18.29
N HIS A 176 6.36 -0.25 -17.98
CA HIS A 176 6.85 -0.51 -16.62
C HIS A 176 6.48 0.61 -15.65
N PHE A 177 6.67 1.86 -16.08
CA PHE A 177 6.28 3.04 -15.32
C PHE A 177 4.76 3.11 -15.11
N GLY A 178 3.97 2.97 -16.18
CA GLY A 178 2.51 3.06 -16.16
C GLY A 178 1.89 2.00 -15.25
N VAL A 179 2.32 0.74 -15.37
CA VAL A 179 1.88 -0.33 -14.47
C VAL A 179 2.30 -0.03 -13.03
N GLY A 180 3.55 0.39 -12.78
CA GLY A 180 4.03 0.66 -11.43
C GLY A 180 3.26 1.78 -10.72
N VAL A 181 3.02 2.89 -11.42
CA VAL A 181 2.24 4.03 -10.88
C VAL A 181 0.78 3.64 -10.67
N SER A 182 0.17 2.94 -11.63
CA SER A 182 -1.23 2.50 -11.51
C SER A 182 -1.42 1.55 -10.33
N SER A 183 -0.50 0.58 -10.15
CA SER A 183 -0.51 -0.30 -8.98
C SER A 183 -0.46 0.48 -7.68
N HIS A 184 0.43 1.48 -7.56
CA HIS A 184 0.56 2.26 -6.34
C HIS A 184 -0.72 3.06 -6.03
N ILE A 185 -1.29 3.74 -7.03
CA ILE A 185 -2.53 4.52 -6.85
C ILE A 185 -3.68 3.59 -6.41
N LEU A 186 -3.86 2.46 -7.11
CA LEU A 186 -4.91 1.49 -6.78
C LEU A 186 -4.68 0.88 -5.39
N ALA A 187 -3.43 0.60 -5.00
CA ALA A 187 -3.11 0.08 -3.68
C ALA A 187 -3.48 1.05 -2.56
N VAL A 188 -3.19 2.35 -2.72
CA VAL A 188 -3.57 3.37 -1.74
C VAL A 188 -5.09 3.50 -1.62
N ILE A 189 -5.82 3.47 -2.74
CA ILE A 189 -7.30 3.43 -2.72
C ILE A 189 -7.80 2.16 -2.01
N THR A 190 -7.18 1.02 -2.28
CA THR A 190 -7.51 -0.26 -1.65
C THR A 190 -7.30 -0.21 -0.14
N ILE A 191 -6.21 0.41 0.34
CA ILE A 191 -5.95 0.64 1.77
C ILE A 191 -7.03 1.53 2.39
N ILE A 192 -7.41 2.63 1.73
CA ILE A 192 -8.50 3.50 2.22
C ILE A 192 -9.80 2.69 2.40
N PHE A 193 -10.17 1.89 1.41
CA PHE A 193 -11.38 1.07 1.51
C PHE A 193 -11.26 0.01 2.61
N GLY A 194 -10.10 -0.62 2.74
CA GLY A 194 -9.84 -1.64 3.76
C GLY A 194 -9.94 -1.08 5.19
N LEU A 195 -9.43 0.14 5.43
CA LEU A 195 -9.53 0.83 6.72
C LEU A 195 -10.96 1.26 7.08
N GLN A 196 -11.86 1.32 6.10
CA GLN A 196 -13.26 1.70 6.31
C GLN A 196 -14.21 0.51 6.42
N LEU A 197 -13.73 -0.72 6.18
CA LEU A 197 -14.53 -1.92 6.40
C LEU A 197 -14.81 -2.09 7.89
N THR A 198 -16.05 -2.42 8.24
CA THR A 198 -16.47 -2.70 9.63
C THR A 198 -15.62 -3.81 10.25
N LYS A 199 -15.31 -4.84 9.44
CA LYS A 199 -14.44 -5.97 9.77
C LYS A 199 -12.99 -5.58 10.12
N SER A 200 -12.53 -4.37 9.76
CA SER A 200 -11.19 -3.90 10.13
C SER A 200 -11.10 -3.49 11.60
N GLY A 201 -12.21 -3.07 12.22
CA GLY A 201 -12.23 -2.53 13.57
C GLY A 201 -11.42 -1.24 13.75
N VAL A 202 -11.03 -0.57 12.66
CA VAL A 202 -10.16 0.62 12.71
C VAL A 202 -10.99 1.90 12.74
N LYS A 203 -10.57 2.86 13.56
CA LYS A 203 -11.16 4.20 13.60
C LYS A 203 -10.97 4.92 12.26
N ILE A 204 -11.99 5.69 11.86
CA ILE A 204 -11.95 6.56 10.66
C ILE A 204 -10.77 7.56 10.67
N GLY A 205 -10.24 7.88 11.86
CA GLY A 205 -8.99 8.61 12.06
C GLY A 205 -7.83 8.12 11.19
N ALA A 206 -7.70 6.79 11.03
CA ALA A 206 -6.66 6.19 10.20
C ALA A 206 -6.77 6.61 8.73
N THR A 207 -7.99 6.71 8.19
CA THR A 207 -8.20 7.17 6.81
C THR A 207 -7.73 8.61 6.60
N TYR A 208 -7.99 9.50 7.57
CA TYR A 208 -7.50 10.88 7.48
C TYR A 208 -5.98 10.94 7.46
N VAL A 209 -5.29 10.09 8.23
CA VAL A 209 -3.83 9.98 8.17
C VAL A 209 -3.37 9.53 6.78
N VAL A 210 -4.07 8.60 6.13
CA VAL A 210 -3.76 8.18 4.75
C VAL A 210 -3.97 9.33 3.76
N TYR A 211 -4.98 10.18 3.93
CA TYR A 211 -5.14 11.39 3.10
C TYR A 211 -3.98 12.39 3.27
N VAL A 212 -3.52 12.60 4.51
CA VAL A 212 -2.34 13.42 4.80
C VAL A 212 -1.10 12.80 4.15
N TYR A 213 -0.93 11.48 4.23
CA TYR A 213 0.13 10.75 3.54
C TYR A 213 0.12 10.98 2.03
N ILE A 214 -1.03 10.91 1.37
CA ILE A 214 -1.14 11.19 -0.08
C ILE A 214 -0.68 12.62 -0.37
N ALA A 215 -1.18 13.60 0.37
CA ALA A 215 -0.81 15.00 0.18
C ALA A 215 0.69 15.23 0.36
N VAL A 216 1.27 14.71 1.45
CA VAL A 216 2.70 14.80 1.74
C VAL A 216 3.53 14.12 0.65
N PHE A 217 3.15 12.91 0.25
CA PHE A 217 3.86 12.17 -0.80
C PHE A 217 3.88 12.95 -2.12
N VAL A 218 2.73 13.49 -2.55
CA VAL A 218 2.62 14.31 -3.76
C VAL A 218 3.45 15.58 -3.66
N VAL A 219 3.40 16.29 -2.52
CA VAL A 219 4.22 17.50 -2.30
C VAL A 219 5.71 17.19 -2.45
N PHE A 220 6.21 16.11 -1.85
CA PHE A 220 7.60 15.71 -2.02
C PHE A 220 7.94 15.38 -3.47
N GLU A 221 7.12 14.59 -4.17
CA GLU A 221 7.34 14.24 -5.59
C GLU A 221 7.37 15.49 -6.48
N VAL A 222 6.51 16.48 -6.22
CA VAL A 222 6.52 17.78 -6.92
C VAL A 222 7.79 18.57 -6.63
N ILE A 223 8.21 18.65 -5.37
CA ILE A 223 9.46 19.34 -4.99
C ILE A 223 10.67 18.68 -5.67
N PHE A 224 10.73 17.34 -5.69
CA PHE A 224 11.78 16.61 -6.39
C PHE A 224 11.79 16.89 -7.90
N GLU A 225 10.62 16.93 -8.54
CA GLU A 225 10.55 17.23 -9.98
C GLU A 225 10.96 18.68 -10.26
N ILE A 226 10.56 19.66 -9.43
CA ILE A 226 11.01 21.06 -9.54
C ILE A 226 12.54 21.15 -9.46
N ILE A 227 13.16 20.45 -8.50
CA ILE A 227 14.62 20.45 -8.34
C ILE A 227 15.32 19.83 -9.54
N LYS A 228 14.81 18.69 -10.02
CA LYS A 228 15.33 18.01 -11.20
C LYS A 228 15.19 18.87 -12.45
N MET A 229 14.09 19.58 -12.62
CA MET A 229 13.90 20.54 -13.72
C MET A 229 14.89 21.71 -13.62
N ARG A 230 15.10 22.25 -12.40
CA ARG A 230 16.04 23.34 -12.18
C ARG A 230 17.48 22.95 -12.47
N GLU A 231 17.91 21.78 -12.00
CA GLU A 231 19.23 21.22 -12.29
C GLU A 231 19.42 21.03 -13.81
N ARG A 232 18.43 20.46 -14.49
CA ARG A 232 18.48 20.27 -15.94
C ARG A 232 18.64 21.59 -16.68
N ASN A 233 17.85 22.61 -16.34
CA ASN A 233 17.92 23.92 -16.98
C ASN A 233 19.30 24.57 -16.77
N GLN A 234 19.84 24.53 -15.55
CA GLN A 234 21.18 25.08 -15.30
C GLN A 234 22.27 24.33 -16.06
N VAL A 235 22.21 23.00 -16.12
CA VAL A 235 23.17 22.20 -16.89
C VAL A 235 23.07 22.51 -18.39
N ASP A 236 21.86 22.70 -18.92
CA ASP A 236 21.65 23.05 -20.32
C ASP A 236 22.17 24.46 -20.65
N ASP A 237 21.93 25.46 -19.77
CA ASP A 237 22.44 26.83 -19.89
C ASP A 237 23.99 26.85 -19.85
N THR A 238 24.60 26.24 -18.84
CA THR A 238 26.08 26.18 -18.74
C THR A 238 26.71 25.38 -19.88
N LYS A 239 26.05 24.35 -20.42
CA LYS A 239 26.55 23.64 -21.60
C LYS A 239 26.54 24.49 -22.86
N TYR A 240 25.60 25.44 -22.96
CA TYR A 240 25.59 26.43 -24.03
C TYR A 240 26.75 27.43 -23.87
N GLU A 241 27.00 27.91 -22.66
CA GLU A 241 28.12 28.81 -22.32
C GLU A 241 29.50 28.16 -22.49
N MET A 242 29.68 26.92 -22.05
CA MET A 242 30.95 26.18 -22.19
C MET A 242 31.33 25.86 -23.64
N ARG A 243 30.39 25.93 -24.61
CA ARG A 243 30.74 25.89 -26.04
C ARG A 243 31.48 27.16 -26.48
N ILE A 244 31.53 28.18 -25.63
CA ILE A 244 32.04 29.52 -25.91
C ILE A 244 33.37 29.78 -25.15
N ILE A 245 33.59 29.25 -23.93
CA ILE A 245 34.82 29.48 -23.12
C ILE A 245 35.20 28.24 -22.26
N GLU A 246 36.50 27.94 -22.04
CA GLU A 246 36.96 26.78 -21.25
C GLU A 246 37.68 27.14 -19.93
N GLY A 247 37.37 26.41 -18.84
CA GLY A 247 38.23 26.29 -17.64
C GLY A 247 37.50 26.49 -16.31
N GLU A 248 37.14 27.73 -15.98
CA GLU A 248 36.53 28.09 -14.68
C GLU A 248 35.09 27.57 -14.55
N GLU A 249 34.32 27.59 -15.65
CA GLU A 249 32.92 27.12 -15.67
C GLU A 249 32.77 25.63 -15.38
N LYS A 250 33.75 24.78 -15.76
CA LYS A 250 33.72 23.33 -15.46
C LYS A 250 33.77 23.07 -13.95
N LYS A 251 34.52 23.89 -13.20
CA LYS A 251 34.64 23.77 -11.72
C LYS A 251 33.37 24.28 -11.04
N GLN A 252 32.77 25.35 -11.56
CA GLN A 252 31.50 25.89 -11.08
C GLN A 252 30.34 24.90 -11.30
N MET A 253 30.25 24.28 -12.49
CA MET A 253 29.23 23.27 -12.83
C MET A 253 29.31 22.04 -11.91
N SER A 254 30.52 21.56 -11.59
CA SER A 254 30.72 20.46 -10.65
C SER A 254 30.21 20.80 -9.25
N GLY A 255 30.44 22.04 -8.78
CA GLY A 255 29.94 22.53 -7.50
C GLY A 255 28.42 22.66 -7.43
N GLU A 256 27.78 23.16 -8.49
CA GLU A 256 26.31 23.27 -8.54
C GLU A 256 25.63 21.90 -8.59
N THR A 257 26.15 20.97 -9.38
CA THR A 257 25.64 19.58 -9.43
C THR A 257 25.73 18.92 -8.04
N GLN A 258 26.84 19.13 -7.33
CA GLN A 258 27.00 18.63 -5.97
C GLN A 258 26.02 19.28 -4.98
N LYS A 259 25.66 20.54 -5.18
CA LYS A 259 24.64 21.23 -4.35
C LYS A 259 23.26 20.60 -4.55
N PHE A 260 22.83 20.36 -5.79
CA PHE A 260 21.56 19.68 -6.06
C PHE A 260 21.51 18.26 -5.49
N SER A 261 22.61 17.53 -5.59
CA SER A 261 22.78 16.22 -4.96
C SER A 261 22.52 16.24 -3.46
N ARG A 262 23.15 17.18 -2.74
CA ARG A 262 22.95 17.33 -1.30
C ARG A 262 21.50 17.69 -0.96
N ILE A 263 20.89 18.61 -1.71
CA ILE A 263 19.49 19.00 -1.52
C ILE A 263 18.57 17.79 -1.70
N ARG A 264 18.72 17.02 -2.79
CA ARG A 264 17.94 15.80 -3.04
C ARG A 264 18.10 14.78 -1.91
N PHE A 265 19.32 14.60 -1.41
CA PHE A 265 19.59 13.67 -0.31
C PHE A 265 18.88 14.08 0.99
N PHE A 266 18.96 15.35 1.40
CA PHE A 266 18.24 15.83 2.59
C PHE A 266 16.72 15.76 2.42
N LEU A 267 16.20 16.04 1.23
CA LEU A 267 14.78 15.87 0.92
C LEU A 267 14.34 14.42 1.01
N LEU A 268 15.17 13.47 0.57
CA LEU A 268 14.87 12.05 0.72
C LEU A 268 14.80 11.67 2.19
N ILE A 269 15.72 12.13 3.04
CA ILE A 269 15.65 11.90 4.48
C ILE A 269 14.36 12.49 5.05
N GLY A 270 14.03 13.74 4.70
CA GLY A 270 12.79 14.39 5.15
C GLY A 270 11.54 13.61 4.73
N GLN A 271 11.50 13.13 3.48
CA GLN A 271 10.40 12.30 2.97
C GLN A 271 10.32 10.97 3.73
N LEU A 272 11.44 10.27 3.93
CA LEU A 272 11.48 9.01 4.67
C LEU A 272 10.94 9.17 6.10
N VAL A 273 11.35 10.22 6.80
CA VAL A 273 10.85 10.53 8.14
C VAL A 273 9.36 10.83 8.11
N ALA A 274 8.91 11.71 7.21
CA ALA A 274 7.50 12.10 7.12
C ALA A 274 6.59 10.91 6.78
N LEU A 275 6.92 10.13 5.74
CA LEU A 275 6.15 8.93 5.36
C LEU A 275 6.22 7.85 6.44
N GLY A 276 7.37 7.69 7.10
CA GLY A 276 7.55 6.75 8.21
C GLY A 276 6.66 7.09 9.41
N VAL A 277 6.59 8.36 9.80
CA VAL A 277 5.71 8.84 10.88
C VAL A 277 4.24 8.61 10.53
N LEU A 278 3.83 8.91 9.30
CA LEU A 278 2.44 8.72 8.85
C LEU A 278 2.06 7.24 8.75
N ALA A 279 2.94 6.39 8.22
CA ALA A 279 2.74 4.94 8.18
C ALA A 279 2.68 4.36 9.60
N LEU A 280 3.56 4.80 10.50
CA LEU A 280 3.54 4.40 11.91
C LEU A 280 2.24 4.83 12.59
N ALA A 281 1.74 6.04 12.32
CA ALA A 281 0.47 6.50 12.85
C ALA A 281 -0.69 5.60 12.38
N VAL A 282 -0.74 5.21 11.10
CA VAL A 282 -1.75 4.26 10.61
C VAL A 282 -1.59 2.89 11.28
N ILE A 283 -0.36 2.38 11.42
CA ILE A 283 -0.07 1.12 12.14
C ILE A 283 -0.57 1.19 13.58
N VAL A 284 -0.32 2.30 14.27
CA VAL A 284 -0.79 2.54 15.63
C VAL A 284 -2.31 2.55 15.67
N TYR A 285 -3.00 3.16 14.71
CA TYR A 285 -4.47 3.07 14.62
C TYR A 285 -4.98 1.64 14.38
N ILE A 286 -4.28 0.83 13.57
CA ILE A 286 -4.65 -0.56 13.31
C ILE A 286 -4.47 -1.43 14.58
N LEU A 287 -3.41 -1.17 15.36
CA LEU A 287 -3.08 -1.91 16.57
C LEU A 287 -3.90 -1.47 17.78
N LEU A 288 -4.07 -0.16 17.96
CA LEU A 288 -4.81 0.42 19.06
C LEU A 288 -6.29 0.40 18.73
N ASP A 289 -6.97 -0.64 19.21
CA ASP A 289 -8.43 -0.76 19.31
C ASP A 289 -9.02 0.26 20.30
N ILE A 290 -8.66 1.55 20.15
CA ILE A 290 -9.27 2.59 20.97
C ILE A 290 -10.66 2.81 20.37
N GLY A 291 -11.68 2.11 20.85
CA GLY A 291 -13.07 2.57 20.76
C GLY A 291 -13.91 2.02 19.62
N ALA A 292 -14.17 0.72 19.63
CA ALA A 292 -15.44 0.15 19.13
C ALA A 292 -16.19 -0.60 20.26
N LYS A 293 -16.14 -0.05 21.47
CA LYS A 293 -17.15 -0.29 22.51
C LYS A 293 -17.72 1.07 22.93
N GLY A 294 -18.88 1.41 22.37
CA GLY A 294 -19.66 2.59 22.78
C GLY A 294 -19.94 3.56 21.64
N HIS A 295 -21.07 3.38 20.96
CA HIS A 295 -22.27 4.19 21.16
C HIS A 295 -23.47 3.46 20.54
#